data_AF-A0A940P2M3-F1
#
_entry.id   AF-A0A940P2M3-F1
#
_cell.length_a   1.000
_cell.length_b   1.000
_cell.length_c   1.000
_cell.angle_alpha   90.00
_cell.angle_beta   90.00
_cell.angle_gamma   90.00
#
_symmetry.space_group_name_H-M   'P 1'
#
loop_
_entity.id
_entity.type
_entity.pdbx_description
1 polymer ?
#
loop_
_entity_poly.entity_id
_entity_poly.type
_entity_poly.pdbx_seq_one_letter_code
_entity_poly.pdbx_strand_id
1 'polypeptide(L)' 'MMTLDDLEKIEKEYLIPTQIAPILGCAAYNINVQVKEDKKNGTNSFPFPTILIGTRIRIPKRAFIEVMRHGTAN' A
#
# COMPACT_ATOMS: atom_id res chain seq x y z
N MET A 1 0.31 15.90 7.30
CA MET A 1 0.96 15.16 6.20
C MET A 1 1.52 13.89 6.82
N MET A 2 1.14 12.71 6.34
CA MET A 2 1.59 11.44 6.95
C MET A 2 2.94 11.06 6.34
N THR A 3 3.95 10.78 7.17
CA THR A 3 5.30 10.43 6.71
C THR A 3 5.59 8.93 6.84
N LEU A 4 6.70 8.47 6.28
CA LEU A 4 7.13 7.07 6.42
C LEU A 4 7.43 6.71 7.90
N ASP A 5 7.99 7.65 8.66
CA ASP A 5 8.29 7.48 10.09
C ASP A 5 7.00 7.36 10.92
N ASP A 6 5.95 8.11 10.54
CA ASP A 6 4.62 7.96 11.14
C ASP A 6 4.01 6.58 10.88
N LEU A 7 4.25 5.99 9.69
CA LEU A 7 3.78 4.64 9.40
C LEU A 7 4.50 3.58 10.22
N GLU A 8 5.80 3.75 10.47
CA GLU A 8 6.59 2.82 11.27
C GLU A 8 6.06 2.69 12.70
N LYS A 9 5.68 3.83 13.29
CA LYS A 9 5.11 3.95 14.64
C LYS A 9 3.73 3.30 14.80
N ILE A 10 3.03 2.97 13.72
CA ILE A 10 1.75 2.27 13.80
C ILE A 10 1.98 0.84 14.26
N GLU A 11 1.41 0.43 15.38
CA GLU A 11 1.54 -0.96 15.89
C GLU A 11 0.91 -2.03 14.98
N LYS A 12 0.06 -1.63 14.04
CA LYS A 12 -0.60 -2.54 13.10
C LYS A 12 0.38 -3.06 12.05
N GLU A 13 0.22 -4.35 11.72
CA GLU A 13 1.00 -5.02 10.66
C GLU A 13 0.54 -4.63 9.25
N TYR A 14 -0.64 -4.02 9.12
CA TYR A 14 -1.24 -3.64 7.85
C TYR A 14 -1.59 -2.15 7.84
N LEU A 15 -1.27 -1.52 6.71
CA LEU A 15 -1.64 -0.16 6.36
C LEU A 15 -2.90 -0.17 5.48
N ILE A 16 -3.57 0.99 5.43
CA ILE A 16 -4.73 1.22 4.55
C ILE A 16 -4.38 2.24 3.46
N PRO A 17 -5.12 2.27 2.34
CA PRO A 17 -4.83 3.17 1.21
C PRO A 17 -4.70 4.65 1.58
N THR A 18 -5.49 5.14 2.54
CA THR A 18 -5.44 6.54 2.98
C THR A 18 -4.15 6.90 3.71
N GLN A 19 -3.45 5.92 4.27
CA GLN A 19 -2.19 6.14 4.99
C GLN A 19 -0.99 6.22 4.04
N ILE A 20 -1.02 5.43 2.95
CA ILE A 20 0.06 5.39 1.96
C ILE A 20 -0.12 6.40 0.83
N ALA A 21 -1.35 6.84 0.56
CA ALA A 21 -1.68 7.83 -0.47
C ALA A 21 -0.81 9.10 -0.44
N PRO A 22 -0.57 9.75 0.72
CA PRO A 22 0.28 10.94 0.79
C PRO A 22 1.74 10.66 0.42
N ILE A 23 2.24 9.46 0.68
CA ILE A 23 3.61 9.04 0.38
C ILE A 23 3.77 8.74 -1.10
N LEU A 24 2.76 8.12 -1.71
CA LEU A 24 2.71 7.83 -3.15
C LEU A 24 2.36 9.06 -4.00
N GLY A 25 1.99 10.20 -3.40
CA GLY A 25 1.56 11.39 -4.12
C GLY A 25 0.27 11.21 -4.93
N CYS A 26 -0.60 10.27 -4.53
CA CYS A 26 -1.85 9.98 -5.25
C CYS A 26 -3.06 9.92 -4.33
N ALA A 27 -4.27 10.01 -4.90
CA ALA A 27 -5.50 9.89 -4.13
C ALA A 27 -5.72 8.43 -3.68
N ALA A 28 -6.15 8.24 -2.43
CA ALA A 28 -6.49 6.91 -1.90
C ALA A 28 -7.55 6.19 -2.75
N TYR A 29 -8.46 6.94 -3.39
CA TYR A 29 -9.45 6.39 -4.33
C TYR A 29 -8.78 5.65 -5.49
N ASN A 30 -7.75 6.24 -6.10
CA ASN A 30 -7.04 5.63 -7.24
C ASN A 30 -6.38 4.32 -6.83
N ILE A 31 -5.77 4.28 -5.64
CA ILE A 31 -5.21 3.04 -5.08
C ILE A 31 -6.31 1.97 -4.92
N ASN A 32 -7.50 2.36 -4.41
CA ASN A 32 -8.60 1.43 -4.23
C ASN A 32 -9.10 0.85 -5.55
N VAL A 33 -9.22 1.68 -6.59
CA VAL A 33 -9.64 1.24 -7.92
C VAL A 33 -8.59 0.28 -8.50
N GLN A 34 -7.33 0.69 -8.52
CA GLN A 34 -6.24 -0.11 -9.09
C GLN A 34 -6.13 -1.50 -8.43
N VAL A 35 -6.13 -1.57 -7.10
CA VAL A 35 -6.02 -2.87 -6.39
C VAL A 35 -7.21 -3.79 -6.69
N LYS A 36 -8.42 -3.24 -6.88
CA LYS A 36 -9.59 -4.04 -7.25
C LYS A 36 -9.49 -4.56 -8.67
N GLU A 37 -9.01 -3.73 -9.59
CA GLU A 37 -8.78 -4.15 -10.98
C GLU A 37 -7.67 -5.19 -11.07
N ASP A 38 -6.55 -4.97 -10.38
CA ASP A 38 -5.45 -5.92 -10.25
C ASP A 38 -5.94 -7.27 -9.72
N LYS A 39 -6.74 -7.27 -8.65
CA LYS A 39 -7.31 -8.49 -8.08
C LYS A 39 -8.25 -9.21 -9.05
N LYS A 40 -9.01 -8.47 -9.86
CA LYS A 40 -9.90 -9.03 -10.89
C LYS A 40 -9.11 -9.63 -12.06
N ASN A 41 -8.00 -9.00 -12.43
CA ASN A 41 -7.16 -9.40 -13.57
C ASN A 41 -6.08 -10.42 -13.19
N GLY A 42 -5.91 -10.71 -11.89
CA GLY A 42 -4.85 -11.60 -11.40
C GLY A 42 -3.46 -10.97 -11.48
N THR A 43 -3.38 -9.64 -11.56
CA THR A 43 -2.15 -8.86 -11.65
C THR A 43 -1.85 -8.14 -10.33
N ASN A 44 -0.66 -7.56 -10.20
CA ASN A 44 -0.35 -6.59 -9.14
C ASN A 44 0.51 -5.49 -9.75
N SER A 45 -0.05 -4.28 -9.83
CA SER A 45 0.62 -3.12 -10.43
C SER A 45 1.55 -2.41 -9.44
N PHE A 46 1.48 -2.76 -8.15
CA PHE A 46 2.32 -2.17 -7.13
C PHE A 46 3.57 -3.01 -6.89
N PRO A 47 4.72 -2.37 -6.57
CA PRO A 47 5.96 -3.07 -6.18
C PRO A 47 5.88 -3.74 -4.79
N PHE A 48 4.71 -3.73 -4.15
CA PHE A 48 4.45 -4.36 -2.86
C PHE A 48 3.18 -5.20 -2.94
N PRO A 49 3.05 -6.23 -2.11
CA PRO A 49 1.83 -7.03 -2.04
C PRO A 49 0.63 -6.19 -1.56
N THR A 50 -0.53 -6.44 -2.16
CA THR A 50 -1.81 -5.88 -1.73
C THR A 50 -2.79 -7.01 -1.44
N ILE A 51 -3.52 -6.89 -0.32
CA ILE A 51 -4.45 -7.91 0.13
C ILE A 51 -5.85 -7.30 0.13
N LEU A 52 -6.78 -7.90 -0.61
CA LEU A 52 -8.18 -7.53 -0.62
C LEU A 52 -9.00 -8.52 0.22
N ILE A 53 -9.60 -8.05 1.32
CA ILE A 53 -10.49 -8.81 2.19
C ILE A 53 -11.89 -8.20 2.09
N GLY A 54 -12.77 -8.83 1.31
CA GLY A 54 -14.06 -8.26 0.95
C GLY A 54 -13.88 -6.95 0.18
N THR A 55 -14.25 -5.83 0.79
CA THR A 55 -14.03 -4.48 0.24
C THR A 55 -12.83 -3.75 0.84
N ARG A 56 -12.18 -4.34 1.86
CA ARG A 56 -11.10 -3.71 2.62
C ARG A 56 -9.75 -4.08 2.01
N ILE A 57 -8.97 -3.07 1.67
CA ILE A 57 -7.59 -3.23 1.22
C ILE A 57 -6.66 -3.14 2.42
N ARG A 58 -5.74 -4.09 2.50
CA ARG A 58 -4.66 -4.16 3.48
C ARG A 58 -3.34 -4.21 2.72
N ILE A 59 -2.44 -3.31 3.05
CA ILE A 59 -1.06 -3.32 2.54
C ILE A 59 -0.15 -3.76 3.68
N PRO A 60 0.64 -4.85 3.55
CA PRO A 60 1.60 -5.24 4.57
C PRO A 60 2.60 -4.11 4.84
N LYS A 61 2.64 -3.64 6.10
CA LYS A 61 3.44 -2.48 6.51
C LYS A 61 4.92 -2.68 6.18
N ARG A 62 5.47 -3.85 6.55
CA ARG A 62 6.89 -4.17 6.35
C ARG A 62 7.28 -4.10 4.88
N ALA A 63 6.51 -4.75 4.00
CA ALA A 63 6.78 -4.76 2.56
C ALA A 63 6.69 -3.36 1.95
N PHE A 64 5.69 -2.56 2.34
CA PHE A 64 5.57 -1.18 1.86
C PHE A 64 6.77 -0.31 2.26
N ILE A 65 7.18 -0.37 3.54
CA ILE A 65 8.31 0.41 4.04
C ILE A 65 9.61 -0.03 3.38
N GLU A 66 9.82 -1.34 3.22
CA GLU A 66 11.02 -1.88 2.59
C GLU A 66 11.17 -1.36 1.15
N VAL A 67 10.09 -1.37 0.37
CA VAL A 67 10.07 -0.80 -0.98
C VAL A 67 10.37 0.69 -0.97
N MET A 68 9.78 1.46 -0.03
CA MET A 68 9.99 2.90 0.05
C MET A 68 11.40 3.28 0.52
N ARG A 69 12.04 2.45 1.34
CA ARG A 69 13.40 2.68 1.84
C ARG A 69 14.48 2.24 0.86
N HIS A 70 14.28 1.10 0.20
CA HIS A 70 15.32 0.46 -0.60
C HIS A 70 15.10 0.57 -2.11
N GLY A 71 13.95 1.10 -2.55
CA GLY A 71 13.68 1.37 -3.96
C GLY A 71 13.92 0.14 -4.84
N THR A 72 13.09 -0.90 -4.70
CA THR A 72 13.18 -2.14 -5.50
C THR A 72 14.57 -2.78 -5.53
N ALA A 73 14.82 -3.74 -4.64
CA ALA A 73 15.86 -4.73 -4.86
C ALA A 73 15.21 -5.99 -5.47
N ASN A 74 15.36 -6.11 -6.79
CA ASN A 74 15.22 -7.29 -7.67
C ASN A 74 13.94 -8.13 -7.60
#